data_AF-A0A2N6FQW6-F1
#
_entry.id   AF-A0A2N6FQW6-F1
#
_cell.length_a   1.000
_cell.length_b   1.000
_cell.length_c   1.000
_cell.angle_alpha   90.00
_cell.angle_beta   90.00
_cell.angle_gamma   90.00
#
_symmetry.space_group_name_H-M   'P 1'
#
loop_
_entity.id
_entity.type
_entity.pdbx_description
1 polymer ?
#
loop_
_entity_poly.entity_id
_entity_poly.type
_entity_poly.pdbx_seq_one_letter_code
_entity_poly.pdbx_strand_id
1 'polypeptide(L)'
;MIYVEEKDFDRQIQLLSFLASLDDLTICIWLYPESTATKLAGIEVAQKSLSLTPITTYGDGSIPKCTVPTSASLTTMKLIGSSYNELKKNCDSLALYKKSESSWIAATIGHEGMCLVQDDTLLSCLIKAGYPASTRAPDWW
;
A
#
# COMPACT_ATOMS: atom_id res chain seq x y z
N MET A 1 9.06 -0.49 12.64
CA MET A 1 7.79 -0.92 12.03
C MET A 1 6.65 -0.58 12.96
N ILE A 2 5.63 0.08 12.43
CA ILE A 2 4.36 0.41 13.08
C ILE A 2 3.27 -0.39 12.38
N TYR A 3 2.37 -0.96 13.17
CA TYR A 3 1.16 -1.66 12.77
C TYR A 3 -0.03 -0.75 13.03
N VAL A 4 -0.85 -0.53 12.02
CA VAL A 4 -2.06 0.29 12.10
C VAL A 4 -3.27 -0.56 11.75
N GLU A 5 -4.11 -0.84 12.74
CA GLU A 5 -5.32 -1.65 12.58
C GLU A 5 -6.45 -0.81 11.96
N GLU A 6 -6.55 -0.78 10.64
CA GLU A 6 -7.55 0.01 9.93
C GLU A 6 -8.25 -0.85 8.86
N LYS A 7 -9.53 -1.13 9.06
CA LYS A 7 -10.35 -1.96 8.17
C LYS A 7 -11.09 -1.15 7.11
N ASP A 8 -11.28 0.15 7.37
CA ASP A 8 -11.98 1.02 6.44
C ASP A 8 -11.03 1.42 5.30
N PHE A 9 -11.45 1.11 4.06
CA PHE A 9 -10.62 1.34 2.88
C PHE A 9 -10.33 2.83 2.68
N ASP A 10 -11.32 3.70 2.86
CA ASP A 10 -11.14 5.13 2.67
C ASP A 10 -10.12 5.69 3.68
N ARG A 11 -10.17 5.21 4.92
CA ARG A 11 -9.19 5.51 5.97
C ARG A 11 -7.78 4.99 5.66
N GLN A 12 -7.65 3.82 5.06
CA GLN A 12 -6.36 3.30 4.57
C GLN A 12 -5.77 4.22 3.48
N ILE A 13 -6.60 4.66 2.51
CA ILE A 13 -6.17 5.60 1.48
C ILE A 13 -5.81 6.96 2.07
N GLN A 14 -6.57 7.44 3.06
CA GLN A 14 -6.25 8.67 3.79
C GLN A 14 -4.89 8.55 4.51
N LEU A 15 -4.57 7.39 5.08
CA LEU A 15 -3.27 7.17 5.73
C LEU A 15 -2.13 7.26 4.71
N LEU A 16 -2.25 6.57 3.57
CA LEU A 16 -1.25 6.65 2.52
C LEU A 16 -1.12 8.07 1.96
N SER A 17 -2.24 8.77 1.76
CA SER A 17 -2.23 10.17 1.32
C SER A 17 -1.59 11.10 2.34
N PHE A 18 -1.78 10.84 3.64
CA PHE A 18 -1.15 11.59 4.72
C PHE A 18 0.37 11.40 4.67
N LEU A 19 0.85 10.16 4.58
CA LEU A 19 2.30 9.87 4.48
C LEU A 19 2.91 10.44 3.19
N ALA A 20 2.21 10.32 2.07
CA ALA A 20 2.64 10.90 0.79
C ALA A 20 2.64 12.45 0.76
N SER A 21 2.03 13.11 1.75
CA SER A 21 2.14 14.56 1.90
C SER A 21 3.44 15.00 2.58
N LEU A 22 4.16 14.07 3.21
CA LEU A 22 5.39 14.35 3.97
C LEU A 22 6.65 14.32 3.09
N ASP A 23 6.62 13.64 1.94
CA ASP A 23 7.76 13.42 1.05
C ASP A 23 7.31 13.16 -0.40
N ASP A 24 8.22 13.27 -1.38
CA ASP A 24 7.95 12.91 -2.78
C ASP A 24 7.97 11.40 -2.96
N LEU A 25 6.80 10.78 -2.80
CA LEU A 25 6.62 9.34 -2.87
C LEU A 25 5.97 8.88 -4.18
N THR A 26 6.21 7.63 -4.48
CA THR A 26 5.49 6.88 -5.52
C THR A 26 4.62 5.82 -4.87
N ILE A 27 3.53 5.46 -5.54
CA ILE A 27 2.63 4.38 -5.13
C ILE A 27 2.59 3.30 -6.20
N CYS A 28 2.57 2.06 -5.74
CA CYS A 28 2.29 0.87 -6.54
C CYS A 28 1.11 0.12 -5.95
N ILE A 29 0.32 -0.48 -6.83
CA ILE A 29 -0.76 -1.40 -6.51
C ILE A 29 -0.20 -2.79 -6.78
N TRP A 30 -0.04 -3.61 -5.75
CA TRP A 30 0.35 -5.00 -5.85
C TRP A 30 -0.89 -5.86 -6.05
N LEU A 31 -0.80 -6.77 -7.02
CA LEU A 31 -1.90 -7.62 -7.42
C LEU A 31 -1.78 -8.98 -6.73
N TYR A 32 -2.92 -9.59 -6.46
CA TYR A 32 -2.95 -11.02 -6.16
C TYR A 32 -2.31 -11.82 -7.31
N PRO A 33 -1.55 -12.90 -7.04
CA PRO A 33 -0.87 -13.70 -8.07
C PRO A 33 -1.79 -14.19 -9.19
N GLU A 34 -3.02 -14.54 -8.86
CA GLU A 34 -4.05 -15.03 -9.78
C GLU A 34 -4.74 -13.92 -10.59
N SER A 35 -4.50 -12.65 -10.27
CA SER A 35 -5.13 -11.55 -10.99
C SER A 35 -4.63 -11.47 -12.43
N THR A 36 -5.58 -11.36 -13.35
CA THR A 36 -5.33 -11.18 -14.80
C THR A 36 -5.50 -9.74 -15.25
N ALA A 37 -5.73 -8.81 -14.31
CA ALA A 37 -5.91 -7.40 -14.63
C ALA A 37 -4.64 -6.83 -15.29
N THR A 38 -4.84 -6.07 -16.37
CA THR A 38 -3.75 -5.33 -17.05
C THR A 38 -3.63 -3.90 -16.57
N LYS A 39 -4.62 -3.43 -15.79
CA LYS A 39 -4.75 -2.07 -15.29
C LYS A 39 -5.54 -2.09 -13.98
N LEU A 40 -5.21 -1.22 -13.03
CA LEU A 40 -5.98 -0.98 -11.80
C LEU A 40 -6.01 0.51 -11.49
N ALA A 41 -7.18 1.04 -11.13
CA ALA A 41 -7.38 2.46 -10.82
C ALA A 41 -6.84 3.42 -11.89
N GLY A 42 -6.91 3.02 -13.15
CA GLY A 42 -6.37 3.82 -14.25
C GLY A 42 -4.85 3.68 -14.48
N ILE A 43 -4.15 2.85 -13.70
CA ILE A 43 -2.69 2.65 -13.75
C ILE A 43 -2.38 1.29 -14.38
N GLU A 44 -1.51 1.28 -15.38
CA GLU A 44 -1.12 0.04 -16.09
C GLU A 44 -0.31 -0.90 -15.19
N VAL A 45 -0.56 -2.20 -15.33
CA VAL A 45 0.27 -3.25 -14.71
C VAL A 45 1.60 -3.33 -15.45
N ALA A 46 2.70 -3.36 -14.68
CA ALA A 46 4.03 -3.44 -15.24
C ALA A 46 4.21 -4.76 -16.01
N GLN A 47 4.61 -4.65 -17.28
CA GLN A 47 4.86 -5.80 -18.16
C GLN A 47 6.17 -6.54 -17.84
N LYS A 48 7.06 -5.89 -17.08
CA LYS A 48 8.35 -6.43 -16.66
C LYS A 48 8.43 -6.43 -15.15
N SER A 49 9.22 -7.36 -14.61
CA SER A 49 9.58 -7.37 -13.20
C SER A 49 10.22 -6.02 -12.85
N LEU A 50 9.63 -5.33 -11.88
CA LEU A 50 10.20 -4.13 -11.29
C LEU A 50 11.16 -4.54 -10.18
N SER A 51 12.24 -3.79 -9.99
CA SER A 51 13.13 -3.95 -8.83
C SER A 51 12.49 -3.39 -7.55
N LEU A 52 11.20 -3.68 -7.32
CA LEU A 52 10.47 -3.30 -6.12
C LEU A 52 10.21 -4.53 -5.26
N THR A 53 10.29 -4.36 -3.95
CA THR A 53 10.03 -5.41 -2.98
C THR A 53 8.51 -5.48 -2.72
N PRO A 54 7.88 -6.65 -2.90
CA PRO A 54 6.48 -6.85 -2.52
C PRO A 54 6.33 -6.84 -0.99
N ILE A 55 5.10 -6.58 -0.55
CA ILE A 55 4.74 -6.60 0.87
C ILE A 55 4.49 -8.04 1.30
N THR A 56 3.68 -8.75 0.51
CA THR A 56 3.26 -10.12 0.77
C THR A 56 4.20 -11.10 0.07
N THR A 57 4.62 -12.12 0.81
CA THR A 57 5.34 -13.29 0.26
C THR A 57 4.41 -14.49 0.27
N TYR A 58 4.26 -15.16 -0.86
CA TYR A 58 3.42 -16.35 -0.97
C TYR A 58 4.26 -17.61 -0.75
N GLY A 59 3.72 -18.56 0.03
CA GLY A 59 4.44 -19.79 0.42
C GLY A 59 4.76 -20.74 -0.74
N ASP A 60 4.11 -20.57 -1.89
CA ASP A 60 4.36 -21.29 -3.13
C ASP A 60 5.51 -20.67 -3.96
N GLY A 61 6.09 -19.55 -3.49
CA GLY A 61 7.12 -18.81 -4.21
C GLY A 61 6.59 -17.89 -5.31
N SER A 62 5.27 -17.73 -5.44
CA SER A 62 4.67 -16.80 -6.39
C SER A 62 5.11 -15.37 -6.11
N ILE A 63 5.51 -14.66 -7.17
CA ILE A 63 5.89 -13.23 -7.10
C ILE A 63 4.71 -12.42 -7.64
N PRO A 64 4.07 -11.57 -6.83
CA PRO A 64 2.96 -10.76 -7.30
C PRO A 64 3.41 -9.75 -8.36
N LYS A 65 2.50 -9.43 -9.27
CA LYS A 65 2.69 -8.31 -10.21
C LYS A 65 2.29 -7.01 -9.53
N CYS A 66 2.76 -5.89 -10.05
CA CYS A 66 2.30 -4.58 -9.60
C CYS A 66 2.13 -3.59 -10.75
N THR A 67 1.42 -2.50 -10.46
CA THR A 67 1.31 -1.37 -11.38
C THR A 67 2.63 -0.62 -11.52
N VAL A 68 2.76 0.10 -12.64
CA VAL A 68 3.89 1.01 -12.83
C VAL A 68 3.93 2.05 -11.69
N PRO A 69 5.12 2.37 -11.14
CA PRO A 69 5.23 3.35 -10.07
C PRO A 69 4.71 4.70 -10.55
N THR A 70 3.74 5.24 -9.83
CA THR A 70 3.11 6.52 -10.16
C THR A 70 3.28 7.46 -8.98
N SER A 71 3.42 8.76 -9.22
CA SER A 71 3.49 9.74 -8.12
C SER A 71 2.29 9.59 -7.19
N ALA A 72 2.54 9.56 -5.88
CA ALA A 72 1.57 9.44 -4.81
C ALA A 72 0.79 10.76 -4.56
N SER A 73 0.42 11.44 -5.65
CA SER A 73 -0.30 12.72 -5.62
C SER A 73 -1.72 12.57 -5.09
N LEU A 74 -2.31 13.68 -4.63
CA LEU A 74 -3.73 13.72 -4.24
C LEU A 74 -4.66 13.21 -5.35
N THR A 75 -4.35 13.50 -6.62
CA THR A 75 -5.12 13.01 -7.77
C THR A 75 -5.04 11.49 -7.89
N THR A 76 -3.83 10.93 -7.76
CA THR A 76 -3.61 9.48 -7.77
C THR A 76 -4.34 8.80 -6.62
N MET A 77 -4.25 9.35 -5.41
CA MET A 77 -4.93 8.81 -4.23
C MET A 77 -6.45 8.84 -4.37
N LYS A 78 -7.01 9.91 -4.95
CA LYS A 78 -8.45 9.98 -5.26
C LYS A 78 -8.89 8.93 -6.26
N LEU A 79 -8.10 8.70 -7.32
CA LEU A 79 -8.38 7.65 -8.30
C LEU A 79 -8.40 6.27 -7.63
N ILE A 80 -7.37 5.95 -6.84
CA ILE A 80 -7.29 4.69 -6.08
C ILE A 80 -8.48 4.56 -5.13
N GLY A 81 -8.79 5.61 -4.35
CA GLY A 81 -9.94 5.64 -3.44
C GLY A 81 -11.28 5.39 -4.14
N SER A 82 -11.48 5.95 -5.34
CA SER A 82 -12.69 5.74 -6.13
C SER A 82 -12.81 4.36 -6.78
N SER A 83 -11.72 3.57 -6.80
CA SER A 83 -11.62 2.26 -7.46
C SER A 83 -11.80 1.07 -6.51
N TYR A 84 -12.40 1.27 -5.33
CA TYR A 84 -12.55 0.23 -4.30
C TYR A 84 -13.05 -1.13 -4.83
N ASN A 85 -14.12 -1.14 -5.63
CA ASN A 85 -14.72 -2.39 -6.14
C ASN A 85 -13.78 -3.19 -7.06
N GLU A 86 -12.92 -2.50 -7.80
CA GLU A 86 -11.90 -3.10 -8.66
C GLU A 86 -10.74 -3.63 -7.82
N LEU A 87 -10.25 -2.80 -6.88
CA LEU A 87 -9.12 -3.13 -6.02
C LEU A 87 -9.46 -4.29 -5.08
N LYS A 88 -10.65 -4.32 -4.50
CA LYS A 88 -11.09 -5.43 -3.63
C LYS A 88 -10.94 -6.82 -4.27
N LYS A 89 -11.01 -6.92 -5.60
CA LYS A 89 -10.94 -8.19 -6.33
C LYS A 89 -9.54 -8.55 -6.80
N ASN A 90 -8.65 -7.56 -6.93
CA ASN A 90 -7.40 -7.73 -7.67
C ASN A 90 -6.16 -7.27 -6.89
N CYS A 91 -6.34 -6.40 -5.90
CA CYS A 91 -5.28 -5.77 -5.13
C CYS A 91 -5.00 -6.58 -3.87
N ASP A 92 -3.77 -7.06 -3.76
CA ASP A 92 -3.24 -7.62 -2.52
C ASP A 92 -2.92 -6.50 -1.53
N SER A 93 -2.12 -5.53 -1.99
CA SER A 93 -1.60 -4.44 -1.17
C SER A 93 -1.32 -3.18 -1.98
N LEU A 94 -1.39 -2.02 -1.31
CA LEU A 94 -0.93 -0.73 -1.85
C LEU A 94 0.35 -0.37 -1.12
N ALA A 95 1.40 0.03 -1.81
CA ALA A 95 2.66 0.42 -1.17
C ALA A 95 3.22 1.73 -1.69
N LEU A 96 3.77 2.50 -0.74
CA LEU A 96 4.51 3.72 -0.97
C LEU A 96 6.00 3.43 -1.01
N TYR A 97 6.69 4.04 -1.97
CA TYR A 97 8.12 3.93 -2.18
C TYR A 97 8.73 5.32 -2.33
N LYS A 98 9.93 5.50 -1.80
CA LYS A 98 10.76 6.64 -2.19
C LYS A 98 11.22 6.48 -3.63
N LYS A 99 11.45 7.60 -4.29
CA LYS A 99 11.95 7.59 -5.67
C LYS A 99 13.30 6.88 -5.74
N SER A 100 13.42 5.94 -6.68
CA SER A 100 14.63 5.13 -6.90
C SER A 100 14.98 4.13 -5.80
N GLU A 101 14.12 3.93 -4.79
CA GLU A 101 14.29 2.89 -3.79
C GLU A 101 13.43 1.67 -4.11
N SER A 102 13.94 0.49 -3.79
CA SER A 102 13.23 -0.79 -3.99
C SER A 102 12.33 -1.16 -2.82
N SER A 103 12.64 -0.66 -1.62
CA SER A 103 11.89 -0.96 -0.40
C SER A 103 10.69 -0.03 -0.27
N TRP A 104 9.56 -0.60 0.12
CA TRP A 104 8.40 0.19 0.52
C TRP A 104 8.68 0.88 1.86
N ILE A 105 8.03 2.02 2.12
CA ILE A 105 8.12 2.72 3.41
C ILE A 105 6.81 2.61 4.20
N ALA A 106 5.70 2.45 3.49
CA ALA A 106 4.40 2.18 4.07
C ALA A 106 3.55 1.39 3.10
N ALA A 107 2.65 0.56 3.63
CA ALA A 107 1.74 -0.22 2.83
C ALA A 107 0.41 -0.47 3.52
N THR A 108 -0.63 -0.74 2.74
CA THR A 108 -1.92 -1.25 3.21
C THR A 108 -2.10 -2.68 2.71
N ILE A 109 -2.54 -3.57 3.59
CA ILE A 109 -2.92 -4.94 3.29
C ILE A 109 -4.43 -5.00 3.53
N GLY A 110 -5.18 -4.66 2.48
CA GLY A 110 -6.59 -4.28 2.62
C GLY A 110 -7.47 -5.41 3.17
N HIS A 111 -7.19 -6.65 2.76
CA HIS A 111 -7.95 -7.82 3.17
C HIS A 111 -7.72 -8.19 4.65
N GLU A 112 -6.56 -7.86 5.22
CA GLU A 112 -6.26 -8.06 6.63
C GLU A 112 -6.70 -6.87 7.51
N GLY A 113 -7.00 -5.72 6.90
CA GLY A 113 -7.31 -4.51 7.65
C GLY A 113 -6.10 -3.93 8.39
N MET A 114 -4.93 -3.99 7.75
CA MET A 114 -3.67 -3.57 8.34
C MET A 114 -2.95 -2.56 7.44
N CYS A 115 -2.35 -1.54 8.05
CA CYS A 115 -1.31 -0.75 7.40
C CYS A 115 0.02 -0.93 8.14
N LEU A 116 1.09 -1.06 7.38
CA LEU A 116 2.45 -1.18 7.88
C LEU A 116 3.20 0.11 7.56
N VAL A 117 3.92 0.67 8.51
CA VAL A 117 4.80 1.85 8.31
C VAL A 117 6.18 1.52 8.86
N GLN A 118 7.23 1.61 8.04
CA GLN A 118 8.56 1.18 8.46
C GLN A 118 9.17 2.08 9.53
N ASP A 119 9.01 3.39 9.36
CA ASP A 119 9.54 4.43 10.24
C ASP A 119 8.75 4.52 11.55
N ASP A 120 9.37 4.08 12.65
CA ASP A 120 8.75 4.08 13.98
C ASP A 120 8.65 5.48 14.62
N THR A 121 9.40 6.46 14.10
CA THR A 121 9.35 7.84 14.59
C THR A 121 8.00 8.50 14.29
N LEU A 122 7.24 7.96 13.34
CA LEU A 122 5.91 8.44 12.95
C LEU A 122 4.79 8.00 13.89
N LEU A 123 5.05 7.13 14.88
CA LEU A 123 4.01 6.57 15.76
C LEU A 123 3.16 7.64 16.45
N SER A 124 3.81 8.62 17.08
CA SER A 124 3.11 9.70 17.78
C SER A 124 2.28 10.56 16.81
N CYS A 125 2.71 10.66 15.56
CA CYS A 125 2.00 11.43 14.53
C CYS A 125 0.73 10.69 14.09
N LEU A 126 0.83 9.38 13.84
CA LEU A 126 -0.29 8.54 13.45
C LEU A 126 -1.37 8.47 14.54
N ILE A 127 -0.99 8.32 15.81
CA ILE A 127 -1.93 8.32 16.94
C ILE A 127 -2.67 9.67 17.02
N LYS A 128 -1.95 10.79 16.87
CA LYS A 128 -2.55 12.14 16.87
C LYS A 128 -3.50 12.36 15.69
N ALA A 129 -3.24 11.72 14.55
CA ALA A 129 -4.14 11.72 13.39
C ALA A 129 -5.35 10.77 13.55
N GLY A 130 -5.47 10.10 14.71
CA GLY A 130 -6.62 9.24 15.02
C GLY A 130 -6.49 7.84 14.43
N TYR A 131 -5.28 7.35 14.15
CA TYR A 131 -5.06 5.97 13.73
C TYR A 131 -4.71 5.08 14.94
N PRO A 132 -5.31 3.88 15.04
CA PRO A 132 -4.93 2.89 16.06
C PRO A 132 -3.59 2.26 15.67
N ALA A 133 -2.49 2.89 16.11
CA ALA A 133 -1.13 2.55 15.72
C ALA A 133 -0.32 2.00 16.91
N SER A 134 0.50 0.98 16.66
CA SER A 134 1.34 0.31 17.67
C SER A 134 2.66 -0.15 17.04
N THR A 135 3.75 -0.20 17.81
CA THR A 135 5.00 -0.84 17.39
C THR A 135 5.01 -2.36 17.63
N ARG A 136 4.00 -2.86 18.34
CA ARG A 136 3.76 -4.30 18.54
C ARG A 136 2.70 -4.75 17.54
N ALA A 137 3.01 -5.81 16.78
CA ALA A 137 2.04 -6.50 15.93
C ALA A 137 0.88 -7.00 16.79
N PRO A 138 -0.37 -6.92 16.31
CA PRO A 138 -1.47 -7.49 17.06
C PRO A 138 -1.34 -9.02 17.07
N ASP A 139 -1.87 -9.66 18.13
CA ASP A 139 -1.67 -11.10 18.35
C ASP A 139 -2.31 -12.00 17.28
N TRP A 140 -3.19 -11.44 16.43
CA TRP A 140 -3.85 -12.12 15.32
C TRP A 140 -3.08 -12.02 13.99
N TRP A 141 -2.00 -11.22 13.94
CA TRP A 141 -1.16 -10.99 12.76
C TRP A 141 -0.11 -12.09 12.54
#